data_AF-A0A6V7HFI1-F1
#
_entry.id   AF-A0A6V7HFI1-F1
#
_cell.length_a   1.000
_cell.length_b   1.000
_cell.length_c   1.000
_cell.angle_alpha   90.00
_cell.angle_beta   90.00
_cell.angle_gamma   90.00
#
_symmetry.space_group_name_H-M   'P 1'
#
loop_
_entity.id
_entity.type
_entity.pdbx_description
1 polymer ?
#
loop_
_entity_poly.entity_id
_entity_poly.type
_entity_poly.pdbx_seq_one_letter_code
_entity_poly.pdbx_strand_id
1 'polypeptide(L)' 'LRQDKGGGAWCPKNMVTKEGKEYLEMNLHSPRILTSTRTQGRFGNGHGVEYTEEYFVEYWRPGFNKWVRWRNRRGME' A
#
# COMPACT_ATOMS: atom_id res chain seq x y z
N LEU A 1 12.32 6.67 7.15
CA LEU A 1 12.40 5.22 7.48
C LEU A 1 12.85 5.07 8.92
N ARG A 2 12.36 4.05 9.63
CA ARG A 2 12.75 3.72 11.03
C ARG A 2 12.37 4.80 12.05
N GLN A 3 11.12 5.26 11.99
CA GLN A 3 10.57 6.20 12.97
C GLN A 3 9.41 5.53 13.70
N ASP A 4 9.23 5.89 14.98
CA ASP A 4 8.17 5.34 15.83
C ASP A 4 7.20 6.43 16.29
N LYS A 5 6.66 7.17 15.31
CA LYS A 5 5.60 8.16 15.56
C LYS A 5 4.25 7.48 15.41
N GLY A 6 3.33 7.72 16.36
CA GLY A 6 1.96 7.19 16.29
C GLY A 6 1.87 5.66 16.24
N GLY A 7 2.78 4.94 16.90
CA GLY A 7 2.82 3.46 16.90
C GLY A 7 3.65 2.83 15.78
N GLY A 8 4.26 3.66 14.91
CA GLY A 8 5.37 3.24 14.05
C GLY A 8 5.00 2.68 12.68
N ALA A 9 3.72 2.40 12.42
CA ALA A 9 3.17 2.12 11.09
C ALA A 9 1.63 2.23 11.11
N TRP A 10 1.01 2.19 9.93
CA TRP A 10 -0.42 1.92 9.83
C TRP A 10 -0.70 0.43 10.03
N CYS A 11 -1.73 0.11 10.79
CA CYS A 11 -2.25 -1.24 10.97
C CYS A 11 -3.76 -1.22 10.74
N PRO A 12 -4.32 -2.08 9.87
CA PRO A 12 -5.77 -2.17 9.73
C PRO A 12 -6.41 -2.63 11.04
N LYS A 13 -7.65 -2.21 11.28
CA LYS A 13 -8.37 -2.57 12.50
C LYS A 13 -8.65 -4.07 12.59
N ASN A 14 -8.97 -4.68 11.47
CA ASN A 14 -9.28 -6.09 11.36
C ASN A 14 -8.12 -6.85 10.70
N MET A 15 -8.00 -8.13 11.02
CA MET A 15 -7.09 -9.01 10.30
C MET A 15 -7.49 -9.11 8.84
N VAL A 16 -6.52 -8.93 7.95
CA VAL A 16 -6.74 -9.09 6.50
C VAL A 16 -6.89 -10.58 6.20
N THR A 17 -8.07 -10.97 5.70
CA THR A 17 -8.34 -12.30 5.17
C THR A 17 -8.38 -12.26 3.65
N LYS A 18 -8.59 -13.41 2.99
CA LYS A 18 -8.79 -13.45 1.53
C LYS A 18 -10.04 -12.69 1.05
N GLU A 19 -10.98 -12.41 1.96
CA GLU A 19 -12.30 -11.83 1.65
C GLU A 19 -12.37 -10.33 1.99
N GLY A 20 -11.50 -9.85 2.88
CA GLY A 20 -11.45 -8.45 3.31
C GLY A 20 -10.46 -7.62 2.49
N LYS A 21 -10.87 -6.44 2.03
CA LYS A 21 -9.99 -5.46 1.37
C LYS A 21 -9.69 -4.29 2.30
N GLU A 22 -8.48 -4.28 2.84
CA GLU A 22 -7.91 -3.16 3.57
C GLU A 22 -6.88 -2.45 2.70
N TYR A 23 -6.77 -1.12 2.77
CA TYR A 23 -5.89 -0.35 1.91
C TYR A 23 -5.38 0.94 2.56
N LEU A 24 -4.21 1.36 2.06
CA LEU A 24 -3.70 2.72 2.24
C LEU A 24 -3.87 3.46 0.92
N GLU A 25 -4.61 4.57 0.94
CA GLU A 25 -4.77 5.45 -0.22
C GLU A 25 -3.85 6.66 -0.13
N MET A 26 -3.14 6.95 -1.22
CA MET A 26 -2.28 8.12 -1.34
C MET A 26 -2.80 9.04 -2.46
N ASN A 27 -3.35 10.19 -2.08
CA ASN A 27 -3.79 11.20 -3.05
C ASN A 27 -2.60 12.08 -3.48
N LEU A 28 -2.24 12.02 -4.76
CA LEU A 28 -1.12 12.79 -5.33
C LEU A 28 -1.52 14.19 -5.81
N HIS A 29 -2.80 14.56 -5.69
CA HIS A 29 -3.46 15.83 -6.07
C HIS A 29 -3.40 16.20 -7.56
N SER A 30 -2.39 15.75 -8.29
CA SER A 30 -2.22 15.98 -9.73
C SER A 30 -1.70 14.71 -10.40
N PRO A 31 -1.93 14.52 -11.72
CA PRO A 31 -1.39 13.38 -12.44
C PRO A 31 0.14 13.31 -12.30
N ARG A 32 0.63 12.12 -11.94
CA ARG A 32 2.05 11.81 -11.77
C ARG A 32 2.34 10.45 -12.39
N ILE A 33 3.54 10.30 -12.94
CA ILE A 33 4.07 9.00 -13.36
C ILE A 33 4.75 8.37 -12.14
N LEU A 34 4.29 7.19 -11.73
CA LEU A 34 4.92 6.40 -10.68
C LEU A 34 5.75 5.29 -11.32
N THR A 35 7.02 5.20 -10.94
CA THR A 35 7.96 4.19 -11.48
C THR A 35 8.22 3.04 -10.52
N SER A 36 7.98 3.23 -9.23
CA SER A 36 8.27 2.24 -8.18
C SER A 36 7.50 2.53 -6.91
N THR A 37 7.21 1.49 -6.14
CA THR A 37 6.71 1.55 -4.76
C THR A 37 7.74 0.95 -3.82
N ARG A 38 7.74 1.40 -2.55
CA ARG A 38 8.53 0.81 -1.48
C ARG A 38 7.66 0.74 -0.23
N THR A 39 7.57 -0.44 0.35
CA THR A 39 6.85 -0.67 1.62
C THR A 39 7.82 -0.69 2.79
N GLN A 40 7.31 -0.42 3.99
CA GLN A 40 8.01 -0.62 5.24
C GLN A 40 7.01 -1.15 6.28
N GLY A 41 7.37 -2.24 6.97
CA GLY A 41 6.62 -2.72 8.13
C GLY A 41 6.77 -1.81 9.35
N ARG A 42 6.16 -2.21 10.46
CA ARG A 42 6.26 -1.49 11.73
C ARG A 42 7.69 -1.55 12.26
N PHE A 43 8.26 -0.39 12.56
CA PHE A 43 9.62 -0.34 13.10
C PHE A 43 9.67 -0.79 14.57
N GLY A 44 8.76 -0.28 15.42
CA GLY A 44 8.63 -0.67 16.83
C GLY A 44 9.94 -0.54 17.61
N ASN A 45 10.67 0.56 17.43
CA ASN A 45 12.03 0.78 17.97
C ASN A 45 13.03 -0.37 17.72
N GLY A 46 12.88 -1.09 16.61
CA GLY A 46 13.73 -2.23 16.25
C GLY A 46 13.17 -3.58 16.71
N HIS A 47 12.03 -3.59 17.41
CA HIS A 47 11.33 -4.81 17.86
C HIS A 47 10.08 -5.15 17.03
N GLY A 48 9.72 -4.30 16.07
CA GLY A 48 8.59 -4.58 15.18
C GLY A 48 8.86 -5.80 14.29
N VAL A 49 7.86 -6.67 14.18
CA VAL A 49 7.90 -7.89 13.36
C VAL A 49 6.75 -7.93 12.34
N GLU A 50 5.90 -6.91 12.34
CA GLU A 50 4.72 -6.81 11.51
C GLU A 50 5.07 -6.12 10.19
N TYR A 51 4.92 -6.85 9.08
CA TYR A 51 5.10 -6.33 7.73
C TYR A 51 4.16 -7.04 6.76
N THR A 52 3.90 -6.39 5.63
CA THR A 52 3.09 -6.96 4.54
C THR A 52 4.01 -7.69 3.57
N GLU A 53 3.80 -8.99 3.42
CA GLU A 53 4.57 -9.86 2.52
C GLU A 53 4.22 -9.65 1.05
N GLU A 54 2.93 -9.49 0.77
CA GLU A 54 2.40 -9.29 -0.57
C GLU A 54 1.33 -8.21 -0.56
N TYR A 55 1.30 -7.40 -1.63
CA TYR A 55 0.32 -6.35 -1.79
C TYR A 55 0.03 -6.12 -3.27
N PHE A 56 -1.14 -5.57 -3.54
CA PHE A 56 -1.51 -5.09 -4.86
C PHE A 56 -1.41 -3.57 -4.92
N VAL A 57 -1.06 -3.04 -6.09
CA VAL A 57 -1.19 -1.62 -6.39
C VAL A 57 -2.42 -1.41 -7.24
N GLU A 58 -3.33 -0.59 -6.75
CA GLU A 58 -4.45 -0.08 -7.55
C GLU A 58 -4.27 1.42 -7.75
N TYR A 59 -4.65 1.90 -8.93
CA TYR A 59 -4.57 3.32 -9.26
C TYR A 59 -5.86 3.80 -9.92
N TRP A 60 -6.12 5.08 -9.74
CA TRP A 60 -7.20 5.81 -10.40
C TRP A 60 -6.64 7.10 -10.98
N ARG A 61 -7.21 7.57 -12.09
CA ARG A 61 -6.89 8.87 -12.68
C ARG A 61 -8.13 9.48 -13.34
N PRO A 62 -8.17 10.80 -13.59
CA PRO A 62 -9.28 11.42 -14.30
C PRO A 62 -9.63 10.68 -15.60
N GLY A 63 -10.93 10.47 -15.81
CA GLY A 63 -11.47 9.66 -16.91
C GLY A 63 -11.68 8.18 -16.58
N PHE A 64 -11.22 7.69 -15.42
CA PHE A 64 -11.54 6.33 -14.97
C PHE A 64 -12.84 6.33 -14.14
N ASN A 65 -13.68 5.32 -14.32
CA ASN A 65 -14.89 5.13 -13.53
C ASN A 65 -14.71 4.16 -12.34
N LYS A 66 -13.53 3.54 -12.23
CA LYS A 66 -13.17 2.60 -11.16
C LYS A 66 -11.65 2.56 -10.96
N TRP A 67 -11.24 2.07 -9.80
CA TRP A 67 -9.85 1.70 -9.56
C TRP A 67 -9.42 0.57 -10.50
N VAL A 68 -8.18 0.65 -10.99
CA VAL A 68 -7.58 -0.35 -11.87
C VAL A 68 -6.39 -0.96 -11.17
N ARG A 69 -6.32 -2.29 -11.16
CA ARG A 69 -5.17 -3.01 -10.66
C ARG A 69 -3.99 -2.90 -11.61
N TRP A 70 -2.85 -2.50 -11.07
CA TRP A 70 -1.60 -2.48 -11.81
C TRP A 70 -1.20 -3.90 -12.19
N ARG A 71 -0.63 -4.03 -13.38
CA ARG A 71 -0.02 -5.27 -13.87
C ARG A 71 1.30 -4.91 -14.50
N ASN A 72 2.27 -5.80 -14.36
CA ASN A 72 3.54 -5.67 -15.05
C ASN A 72 3.37 -5.87 -16.56
N ARG A 73 4.47 -5.70 -17.32
CA ARG A 73 4.46 -5.81 -18.79
C ARG A 73 4.06 -7.20 -19.32
N ARG A 74 4.09 -8.24 -18.48
CA ARG A 74 3.67 -9.61 -18.79
C ARG A 74 2.22 -9.88 -18.37
N GLY A 75 1.51 -8.88 -17.84
CA GLY A 75 0.14 -9.00 -17.36
C GLY A 75 0.01 -9.62 -15.97
N MET A 76 1.11 -9.87 -15.26
CA MET A 76 1.05 -10.39 -13.89
C MET A 76 0.86 -9.23 -12.92
N GLU A 77 0.00 -9.46 -11.91
CA GLU A 77 -0.27 -8.50 -10.83
C GLU A 77 0.94 -8.34 -9.90
#